data_AF-A0A3P7QBI3-F1
#
_entry.id   AF-A0A3P7QBI3-F1
#
_cell.length_a   1.000
_cell.length_b   1.000
_cell.length_c   1.000
_cell.angle_alpha   90.00
_cell.angle_beta   90.00
_cell.angle_gamma   90.00
#
_symmetry.space_group_name_H-M   'P 1'
#
loop_
_entity.id
_entity.type
_entity.pdbx_description
1 polymer ?
#
loop_
_entity_poly.entity_id
_entity_poly.type
_entity_poly.pdbx_seq_one_letter_code
_entity_poly.pdbx_strand_id
1 'polypeptide(L)'
;MLVVSLLFLVASAWRVSAQLPHISALLPDVFLSVEQHAIEVPPDKPIILTIYGDYLDNVTSVSFSTAHKMQYSSCEMDRATIASTVYNRTAFSIRTELTLRQMAPTEPAYYLCLKVSPPLQVGNESVEWIHALPKPVAGHLLLITATQLMPIWLQVILIIVLFLLSGLFSGLNLGLMSLDKTELKIIETAGDPDEKRYAKAIRPVREKGNLLLCT
;
A
#
# COMPACT_ATOMS: atom_id res chain seq x y z
N MET A 1 -27.59 -52.72 -36.71
CA MET A 1 -26.78 -52.89 -35.48
C MET A 1 -25.47 -52.09 -35.47
N LEU A 2 -24.88 -51.71 -36.62
CA LEU A 2 -23.67 -50.87 -36.64
C LEU A 2 -23.88 -49.40 -36.24
N VAL A 3 -25.02 -48.79 -36.60
CA VAL A 3 -25.27 -47.35 -36.39
C VAL A 3 -25.43 -46.99 -34.91
N VAL A 4 -26.01 -47.88 -34.11
CA VAL A 4 -26.21 -47.68 -32.66
C VAL A 4 -24.87 -47.73 -31.90
N SER A 5 -23.93 -48.56 -32.36
CA SER A 5 -22.59 -48.64 -31.75
C SER A 5 -21.73 -47.41 -32.06
N LEU A 6 -21.95 -46.74 -33.19
CA LEU A 6 -21.25 -45.50 -33.54
C LEU A 6 -21.75 -44.31 -32.70
N LEU A 7 -23.06 -44.24 -32.43
CA LEU A 7 -23.66 -43.20 -31.57
C LEU A 7 -23.16 -43.29 -30.12
N PHE A 8 -22.96 -44.50 -29.59
CA PHE A 8 -22.39 -44.69 -28.25
C PHE A 8 -20.90 -44.31 -28.15
N LEU A 9 -20.12 -44.52 -29.21
CA LEU A 9 -18.70 -44.15 -29.21
C LEU A 9 -18.51 -42.62 -29.30
N VAL A 10 -19.37 -41.90 -30.03
CA VAL A 10 -19.31 -40.43 -30.10
C VAL A 10 -19.80 -39.78 -28.78
N ALA A 11 -20.71 -40.42 -28.04
CA ALA A 11 -21.16 -39.93 -26.74
C ALA A 11 -20.09 -40.04 -25.63
N SER A 12 -19.11 -40.94 -25.77
CA SER A 12 -18.03 -41.13 -24.77
C SER A 12 -16.84 -40.15 -24.89
N ALA A 13 -16.84 -39.26 -25.89
CA ALA A 13 -15.75 -38.31 -26.11
C ALA A 13 -16.04 -36.90 -25.56
N TRP A 14 -17.19 -36.67 -24.94
CA TRP A 14 -17.41 -35.45 -24.16
C TRP A 14 -16.78 -35.61 -22.78
N ARG A 15 -15.45 -35.65 -22.74
CA ARG A 15 -14.74 -35.28 -21.51
C ARG A 15 -15.09 -33.83 -21.25
N VAL A 16 -15.91 -33.58 -20.23
CA VAL A 16 -16.06 -32.26 -19.62
C VAL A 16 -14.66 -31.86 -19.17
N SER A 17 -13.94 -31.12 -20.02
CA SER A 17 -12.74 -30.41 -19.60
C SER A 17 -13.23 -29.44 -18.54
N ALA A 18 -12.92 -29.69 -17.26
CA ALA A 18 -13.18 -28.75 -16.19
C ALA A 18 -12.46 -27.46 -16.58
N GLN A 19 -13.24 -26.46 -17.00
CA GLN A 19 -12.69 -25.22 -17.50
C GLN A 19 -11.98 -24.52 -16.35
N LEU A 20 -10.70 -24.18 -16.53
CA LEU A 20 -9.89 -23.58 -15.47
C LEU A 20 -10.38 -22.15 -15.17
N PRO A 21 -10.39 -21.73 -13.89
CA PRO A 21 -10.80 -20.38 -13.52
C PRO A 21 -9.80 -19.38 -14.11
N HIS A 22 -10.34 -18.43 -14.88
CA HIS A 22 -9.56 -17.34 -15.45
C HIS A 22 -9.86 -16.06 -14.68
N ILE A 23 -8.84 -15.32 -14.27
CA ILE A 23 -9.02 -14.08 -13.50
C ILE A 23 -8.74 -12.89 -14.41
N SER A 24 -9.72 -12.00 -14.48
CA SER A 24 -9.69 -10.81 -15.32
C SER A 24 -9.40 -9.56 -14.50
N ALA A 25 -10.01 -9.41 -13.32
CA ALA A 25 -9.82 -8.24 -12.47
C ALA A 25 -10.06 -8.55 -10.98
N LEU A 26 -9.44 -7.75 -10.11
CA LEU A 26 -9.67 -7.75 -8.67
C LEU A 26 -10.07 -6.33 -8.24
N LEU A 27 -11.10 -6.20 -7.42
CA LEU A 27 -11.61 -4.91 -6.95
C LEU A 27 -11.92 -4.96 -5.44
N PRO A 28 -11.10 -4.33 -4.59
CA PRO A 28 -11.41 -4.17 -3.17
C PRO A 28 -12.44 -3.06 -2.97
N ASP A 29 -13.30 -3.22 -1.96
CA ASP A 29 -14.30 -2.23 -1.56
C ASP A 29 -13.67 -0.97 -0.93
N VAL A 30 -12.51 -1.15 -0.27
CA VAL A 30 -11.73 -0.07 0.35
C VAL A 30 -10.30 -0.14 -0.15
N PHE A 31 -9.81 0.98 -0.70
CA PHE A 31 -8.43 1.18 -1.13
C PHE A 31 -7.93 2.57 -0.73
N LEU A 32 -6.62 2.71 -0.55
CA LEU A 32 -5.96 3.95 -0.20
C LEU A 32 -5.50 4.72 -1.44
N SER A 33 -4.90 3.99 -2.39
CA SER A 33 -4.36 4.54 -3.63
C SER A 33 -4.40 3.47 -4.74
N VAL A 34 -4.45 3.92 -5.99
CA VAL A 34 -4.38 3.06 -7.18
C VAL A 34 -3.23 3.55 -8.04
N GLU A 35 -2.18 2.75 -8.14
CA GLU A 35 -1.08 2.94 -9.07
C GLU A 35 -1.31 2.10 -10.34
N GLN A 36 -0.58 2.42 -11.42
CA GLN A 36 -0.79 1.81 -12.75
C GLN A 36 -0.81 0.27 -12.76
N HIS A 37 -0.20 -0.38 -11.77
CA HIS A 37 -0.09 -1.84 -11.65
C HIS A 37 -0.38 -2.37 -10.24
N ALA A 38 -0.85 -1.52 -9.31
CA ALA A 38 -1.06 -1.94 -7.94
C ALA A 38 -2.19 -1.17 -7.27
N ILE A 39 -3.01 -1.88 -6.49
CA ILE A 39 -3.97 -1.26 -5.57
C ILE A 39 -3.39 -1.34 -4.16
N GLU A 40 -3.24 -0.18 -3.55
CA GLU A 40 -2.85 -0.05 -2.16
C GLU A 40 -4.07 -0.19 -1.25
N VAL A 41 -4.02 -1.16 -0.35
CA VAL A 41 -5.10 -1.49 0.59
C VAL A 41 -4.61 -1.34 2.04
N PRO A 42 -5.50 -0.98 2.98
CA PRO A 42 -5.11 -0.77 4.37
C PRO A 42 -4.69 -2.09 5.04
N PRO A 43 -3.55 -2.14 5.75
CA PRO A 43 -3.15 -3.33 6.50
C PRO A 43 -4.04 -3.55 7.73
N ASP A 44 -4.15 -4.81 8.15
CA ASP A 44 -4.82 -5.29 9.37
C ASP A 44 -6.28 -4.85 9.53
N LYS A 45 -6.93 -4.52 8.41
CA LYS A 45 -8.36 -4.22 8.34
C LYS A 45 -9.08 -5.22 7.45
N PRO A 46 -10.30 -5.66 7.82
CA PRO A 46 -11.11 -6.51 6.95
C PRO A 46 -11.54 -5.69 5.73
N ILE A 47 -11.27 -6.24 4.55
CA ILE A 47 -11.70 -5.68 3.27
C ILE A 47 -12.52 -6.72 2.51
N ILE A 48 -13.57 -6.26 1.83
CA ILE A 48 -14.33 -7.09 0.91
C ILE A 48 -13.64 -6.99 -0.45
N LEU A 49 -13.21 -8.12 -0.99
CA LEU A 49 -12.62 -8.22 -2.31
C LEU A 49 -13.61 -8.88 -3.27
N THR A 50 -13.90 -8.19 -4.35
CA THR A 50 -14.65 -8.74 -5.49
C THR A 50 -13.67 -9.15 -6.57
N ILE A 51 -13.73 -10.42 -6.97
CA ILE A 51 -12.86 -10.99 -8.00
C ILE A 51 -13.73 -11.29 -9.21
N TYR A 52 -13.29 -10.80 -10.38
CA TYR A 52 -13.96 -10.98 -11.67
C TYR A 52 -13.14 -11.87 -12.57
N GLY A 53 -13.82 -12.72 -13.33
CA GLY A 53 -13.18 -13.72 -14.15
C GLY A 53 -14.19 -14.57 -14.90
N ASP A 54 -13.76 -15.75 -15.32
CA ASP A 54 -14.59 -16.77 -15.94
C ASP A 54 -14.40 -18.10 -15.20
N TYR A 55 -15.46 -18.90 -15.13
CA TYR A 55 -15.47 -20.23 -14.51
C TYR A 55 -15.10 -20.22 -13.01
N LEU A 56 -15.60 -19.21 -12.29
CA LEU A 56 -15.35 -19.02 -10.85
C LEU A 56 -16.34 -19.77 -9.94
N ASP A 57 -17.29 -20.49 -10.51
CA ASP A 57 -18.28 -21.34 -9.82
C ASP A 57 -17.63 -22.49 -9.04
N ASN A 58 -16.48 -22.97 -9.50
CA ASN A 58 -15.72 -24.04 -8.84
C ASN A 58 -14.78 -23.55 -7.73
N VAL A 59 -14.65 -22.24 -7.49
CA VAL A 59 -13.75 -21.68 -6.48
C VAL A 59 -14.42 -21.66 -5.11
N THR A 60 -13.84 -22.31 -4.10
CA THR A 60 -14.40 -22.42 -2.75
C THR A 60 -13.83 -21.44 -1.74
N SER A 61 -12.54 -21.15 -1.86
CA SER A 61 -11.82 -20.27 -0.94
C SER A 61 -10.75 -19.50 -1.69
N VAL A 62 -10.40 -18.34 -1.14
CA VAL A 62 -9.38 -17.43 -1.67
C VAL A 62 -8.35 -17.20 -0.58
N SER A 63 -7.08 -17.17 -0.97
CA SER A 63 -5.98 -16.73 -0.12
C SER A 63 -4.99 -15.91 -0.95
N PHE A 64 -4.03 -15.31 -0.27
CA PHE A 64 -2.93 -14.57 -0.88
C PHE A 64 -1.57 -15.15 -0.47
N SER A 65 -0.66 -15.19 -1.42
CA SER A 65 0.75 -15.61 -1.29
C SER A 65 1.65 -14.39 -1.52
N THR A 66 2.84 -14.38 -0.94
CA THR A 66 3.87 -13.35 -1.23
C THR A 66 4.98 -13.88 -2.16
N ALA A 67 4.89 -15.14 -2.57
CA ALA A 67 5.81 -15.78 -3.50
C ALA A 67 5.30 -15.66 -4.95
N HIS A 68 6.15 -15.18 -5.86
CA HIS A 68 5.86 -15.18 -7.29
C HIS A 68 6.15 -16.56 -7.89
N LYS A 69 5.09 -17.29 -8.25
CA LYS A 69 5.19 -18.57 -8.99
C LYS A 69 4.35 -18.54 -10.27
N MET A 70 4.55 -19.54 -11.13
CA MET A 70 3.82 -19.67 -12.40
C MET A 70 2.31 -19.88 -12.18
N GLN A 71 1.51 -19.47 -13.17
CA GLN A 71 0.06 -19.70 -13.16
C GLN A 71 -0.25 -21.20 -13.07
N TYR A 72 -1.25 -21.55 -12.27
CA TYR A 72 -1.69 -22.92 -11.98
C TYR A 72 -0.68 -23.81 -11.22
N SER A 73 0.38 -23.22 -10.66
CA SER A 73 1.25 -23.92 -9.70
C SER A 73 0.59 -24.06 -8.34
N SER A 74 0.95 -25.11 -7.59
CA SER A 74 0.47 -25.30 -6.22
C SER A 74 0.92 -24.16 -5.31
N CYS A 75 0.00 -23.64 -4.49
CA CYS A 75 0.28 -22.56 -3.55
C CYS A 75 -0.10 -22.85 -2.10
N GLU A 76 -0.37 -24.11 -1.76
CA GLU A 76 -0.75 -24.57 -0.42
C GLU A 76 0.24 -24.09 0.67
N MET A 77 1.54 -24.16 0.37
CA MET A 77 2.63 -23.87 1.32
C MET A 77 3.09 -22.41 1.30
N ASP A 78 2.71 -21.62 0.31
CA ASP A 78 3.20 -20.25 0.12
C ASP A 78 2.20 -19.19 0.61
N ARG A 79 1.09 -19.60 1.24
CA ARG A 79 0.03 -18.69 1.69
C ARG A 79 0.54 -17.76 2.79
N ALA A 80 0.44 -16.46 2.55
CA ALA A 80 0.72 -15.41 3.51
C ALA A 80 -0.51 -15.02 4.36
N THR A 81 -1.70 -15.48 3.97
CA THR A 81 -2.99 -15.15 4.62
C THR A 81 -3.82 -16.40 4.85
N ILE A 82 -4.76 -16.31 5.80
CA ILE A 82 -5.71 -17.36 6.11
C ILE A 82 -6.70 -17.52 4.95
N ALA A 83 -7.09 -18.76 4.65
CA ALA A 83 -8.08 -19.07 3.64
C ALA A 83 -9.44 -18.44 3.99
N SER A 84 -9.93 -17.58 3.11
CA SER A 84 -11.21 -16.89 3.26
C SER A 84 -12.24 -17.54 2.34
N THR A 85 -13.41 -17.88 2.89
CA THR A 85 -14.48 -18.54 2.12
C THR A 85 -15.18 -17.55 1.20
N VAL A 86 -15.47 -17.97 -0.04
CA VAL A 86 -16.18 -17.11 -0.98
C VAL A 86 -17.69 -17.17 -0.78
N TYR A 87 -18.36 -16.03 -0.98
CA TYR A 87 -19.82 -15.89 -0.99
C TYR A 87 -20.30 -15.17 -2.25
N ASN A 88 -21.61 -15.21 -2.52
CA ASN A 88 -22.22 -14.68 -3.75
C ASN A 88 -21.51 -15.17 -5.03
N ARG A 89 -21.29 -16.49 -5.10
CA ARG A 89 -20.52 -17.13 -6.16
C ARG A 89 -21.31 -17.20 -7.45
N THR A 90 -20.73 -16.71 -8.54
CA THR A 90 -21.24 -16.87 -9.89
C THR A 90 -20.13 -17.38 -10.81
N ALA A 91 -20.46 -17.74 -12.05
CA ALA A 91 -19.46 -18.10 -13.05
C ALA A 91 -18.48 -16.96 -13.37
N PHE A 92 -18.86 -15.70 -13.12
CA PHE A 92 -18.11 -14.51 -13.52
C PHE A 92 -17.54 -13.69 -12.38
N SER A 93 -18.09 -13.84 -11.17
CA SER A 93 -17.72 -13.01 -10.03
C SER A 93 -17.83 -13.78 -8.73
N ILE A 94 -16.89 -13.55 -7.83
CA ILE A 94 -16.90 -14.06 -6.47
C ILE A 94 -16.56 -12.94 -5.49
N ARG A 95 -17.12 -12.99 -4.29
CA ARG A 95 -16.80 -12.05 -3.21
C ARG A 95 -16.22 -12.80 -2.04
N THR A 96 -15.25 -12.19 -1.37
CA THR A 96 -14.61 -12.74 -0.19
C THR A 96 -14.22 -11.61 0.75
N GLU A 97 -14.30 -11.86 2.04
CA GLU A 97 -13.86 -10.93 3.08
C GLU A 97 -12.51 -11.43 3.62
N LEU A 98 -11.50 -10.57 3.62
CA LEU A 98 -10.14 -10.95 3.98
C LEU A 98 -9.40 -9.82 4.67
N THR A 99 -8.40 -10.19 5.47
CA THR A 99 -7.51 -9.25 6.17
C THR A 99 -6.08 -9.45 5.65
N LEU A 100 -5.48 -8.41 5.07
CA LEU A 100 -4.09 -8.43 4.64
C LEU A 100 -3.20 -7.85 5.74
N ARG A 101 -2.14 -8.57 6.09
CA ARG A 101 -1.11 -8.05 7.01
C ARG A 101 -0.27 -6.97 6.33
N GLN A 102 0.45 -6.19 7.12
CA GLN A 102 1.48 -5.31 6.58
C GLN A 102 2.57 -6.13 5.84
N MET A 103 2.87 -5.68 4.63
CA MET A 103 3.90 -6.27 3.75
C MET A 103 5.29 -6.02 4.31
N ALA A 104 6.15 -7.05 4.28
CA ALA A 104 7.55 -6.91 4.66
C ALA A 104 8.33 -6.20 3.54
N PRO A 105 9.45 -5.51 3.84
CA PRO A 105 10.24 -4.80 2.83
C PRO A 105 10.85 -5.71 1.74
N THR A 106 10.87 -7.03 1.97
CA THR A 106 11.36 -8.03 1.02
C THR A 106 10.28 -8.57 0.09
N GLU A 107 9.00 -8.28 0.35
CA GLU A 107 7.87 -8.83 -0.38
C GLU A 107 7.42 -7.84 -1.47
N PRO A 108 7.30 -8.27 -2.74
CA PRO A 108 6.98 -7.34 -3.83
C PRO A 108 5.49 -7.03 -3.95
N ALA A 109 4.63 -8.01 -3.73
CA ALA A 109 3.18 -7.90 -3.87
C ALA A 109 2.47 -9.13 -3.28
N TYR A 110 1.15 -9.04 -3.11
CA TYR A 110 0.30 -10.19 -2.86
C TYR A 110 -0.17 -10.81 -4.17
N TYR A 111 0.09 -12.11 -4.33
CA TYR A 111 -0.35 -12.95 -5.42
C TYR A 111 -1.58 -13.76 -5.03
N LEU A 112 -2.56 -13.84 -5.94
CA LEU A 112 -3.83 -14.50 -5.69
C LEU A 112 -3.70 -16.03 -5.75
N CYS A 113 -4.28 -16.68 -4.73
CA CYS A 113 -4.39 -18.13 -4.60
C CYS A 113 -5.86 -18.53 -4.50
N LEU A 114 -6.26 -19.52 -5.30
CA LEU A 114 -7.63 -20.00 -5.36
C LEU A 114 -7.69 -21.48 -4.99
N LYS A 115 -8.69 -21.82 -4.18
CA LYS A 115 -9.04 -23.19 -3.85
C LYS A 115 -10.15 -23.67 -4.77
N VAL A 116 -9.91 -24.70 -5.58
CA VAL A 116 -10.85 -25.20 -6.59
C VAL A 116 -11.40 -26.57 -6.17
N SER A 117 -12.72 -26.77 -6.34
CA SER A 117 -13.40 -28.05 -6.16
C SER A 117 -14.21 -28.39 -7.41
N PRO A 118 -14.00 -29.54 -8.09
CA PRO A 118 -13.05 -30.62 -7.76
C PRO A 118 -11.58 -30.21 -7.93
N PRO A 119 -10.62 -30.87 -7.24
CA PRO A 119 -9.20 -30.55 -7.34
C PRO A 119 -8.68 -30.82 -8.75
N LEU A 120 -7.74 -29.98 -9.21
CA LEU A 120 -7.15 -30.08 -10.54
C LEU A 120 -6.14 -31.24 -10.57
N GLN A 121 -6.20 -32.10 -11.59
CA GLN A 121 -5.20 -33.14 -11.80
C GLN A 121 -4.07 -32.57 -12.66
N VAL A 122 -2.93 -32.25 -12.05
CA VAL A 122 -1.74 -31.79 -12.75
C VAL A 122 -0.73 -32.93 -12.74
N GLY A 123 -0.69 -33.70 -13.83
CA GLY A 123 0.08 -34.94 -13.87
C GLY A 123 -0.56 -36.04 -13.01
N ASN A 124 0.17 -36.56 -12.03
CA ASN A 124 -0.30 -37.59 -11.09
C ASN A 124 -0.77 -37.02 -9.74
N GLU A 125 -0.70 -35.71 -9.55
CA GLU A 125 -1.04 -35.04 -8.29
C GLU A 125 -2.35 -34.24 -8.41
N SER A 126 -3.16 -34.31 -7.36
CA SER A 126 -4.38 -33.50 -7.23
C SER A 126 -4.06 -32.19 -6.50
N VAL A 127 -4.05 -31.09 -7.24
CA VAL A 127 -3.79 -29.74 -6.73
C VAL A 127 -5.11 -29.04 -6.46
N GLU A 128 -5.40 -28.79 -5.18
CA GLU A 128 -6.60 -28.06 -4.75
C GLU A 128 -6.39 -26.54 -4.77
N TRP A 129 -5.17 -26.09 -4.45
CA TRP A 129 -4.79 -24.68 -4.36
C TRP A 129 -3.87 -24.26 -5.49
N ILE A 130 -4.32 -23.31 -6.28
CA ILE A 130 -3.61 -22.86 -7.49
C ILE A 130 -3.30 -21.37 -7.44
N HIS A 131 -2.11 -21.00 -7.92
CA HIS A 131 -1.79 -19.61 -8.21
C HIS A 131 -2.59 -19.12 -9.42
N ALA A 132 -3.36 -18.05 -9.22
CA ALA A 132 -4.11 -17.39 -10.28
C ALA A 132 -3.48 -16.02 -10.56
N LEU A 133 -2.70 -15.93 -11.64
CA LEU A 133 -2.19 -14.65 -12.12
C LEU A 133 -3.20 -14.03 -13.09
N PRO A 134 -3.59 -12.76 -12.90
CA PRO A 134 -4.32 -12.03 -13.92
C PRO A 134 -3.51 -12.02 -15.21
N LYS A 135 -4.09 -12.37 -16.37
CA LYS A 135 -3.44 -12.24 -17.69
C LYS A 135 -3.85 -10.89 -18.33
N PRO A 136 -2.96 -10.17 -19.04
CA PRO A 136 -3.17 -8.73 -19.27
C PRO A 136 -3.86 -8.40 -20.59
N VAL A 137 -4.42 -7.18 -20.64
CA VAL A 137 -4.37 -6.33 -21.84
C VAL A 137 -3.57 -5.02 -21.58
N ALA A 138 -3.41 -4.56 -20.32
CA ALA A 138 -2.63 -3.32 -20.07
C ALA A 138 -2.08 -3.11 -18.63
N GLY A 139 -2.02 -4.13 -17.78
CA GLY A 139 -1.45 -3.98 -16.45
C GLY A 139 -1.91 -5.10 -15.51
N HIS A 140 -0.97 -5.82 -14.91
CA HIS A 140 -1.30 -6.71 -13.81
C HIS A 140 -1.65 -5.85 -12.60
N LEU A 141 -2.90 -5.85 -12.17
CA LEU A 141 -3.33 -5.14 -10.97
C LEU A 141 -3.04 -6.03 -9.76
N LEU A 142 -1.93 -5.76 -9.07
CA LEU A 142 -1.52 -6.49 -7.87
C LEU A 142 -2.05 -5.81 -6.60
N LEU A 143 -2.23 -6.56 -5.53
CA LEU A 143 -2.57 -5.98 -4.22
C LEU A 143 -1.29 -5.71 -3.44
N ILE A 144 -1.13 -4.48 -2.95
CA ILE A 144 -0.05 -4.08 -2.06
C ILE A 144 -0.65 -3.46 -0.80
N THR A 145 0.00 -3.60 0.34
CA THR A 145 -0.44 -2.94 1.58
C THR A 145 0.46 -1.76 1.89
N ALA A 146 -0.13 -0.68 2.40
CA ALA A 146 0.61 0.49 2.83
C ALA A 146 1.66 0.12 3.87
N THR A 147 2.91 0.52 3.63
CA THR A 147 3.99 0.38 4.61
C THR A 147 4.02 1.63 5.49
N GLN A 148 3.73 1.47 6.78
CA GLN A 148 4.02 2.55 7.73
C GLN A 148 5.51 2.51 8.05
N LEU A 149 6.29 3.32 7.34
CA LEU A 149 7.72 3.52 7.62
C LEU A 149 7.95 4.19 8.99
N MET A 150 7.01 5.01 9.46
CA MET A 150 7.06 5.69 10.76
C MET A 150 5.68 5.73 11.43
N PRO A 151 5.61 5.56 12.77
CA PRO A 151 4.35 5.70 13.50
C PRO A 151 3.85 7.15 13.44
N ILE A 152 2.53 7.31 13.31
CA ILE A 152 1.86 8.61 13.16
C ILE A 152 2.26 9.60 14.28
N TRP A 153 2.40 9.11 15.51
CA TRP A 153 2.84 9.91 16.67
C TRP A 153 4.19 10.58 16.44
N LEU A 154 5.16 9.87 15.85
CA LEU A 154 6.49 10.40 15.60
C LEU A 154 6.45 11.44 14.47
N GLN A 155 5.64 11.21 13.44
CA GLN A 155 5.44 12.18 12.36
C GLN A 155 4.85 13.50 12.89
N VAL A 156 3.86 13.44 13.79
CA VAL A 156 3.27 14.64 14.42
C VAL A 156 4.31 15.40 15.25
N ILE A 157 5.09 14.70 16.08
CA ILE A 157 6.17 15.33 16.87
C ILE A 157 7.19 16.02 15.94
N LEU A 158 7.60 15.36 14.87
CA LEU A 158 8.55 15.91 13.90
C LEU A 158 8.02 17.18 13.24
N ILE A 159 6.75 17.19 12.82
CA ILE A 159 6.09 18.36 12.22
C ILE A 159 6.07 19.53 13.20
N ILE A 160 5.71 19.30 14.48
CA ILE A 160 5.67 20.36 15.50
C ILE A 160 7.07 20.95 15.71
N VAL A 161 8.11 20.11 15.83
CA VAL A 161 9.49 20.57 16.00
C VAL A 161 9.96 21.39 14.81
N LEU A 162 9.74 20.91 13.58
CA LEU A 162 10.11 21.63 12.36
C LEU A 162 9.32 22.94 12.22
N PHE A 163 8.05 22.96 12.60
CA PHE A 163 7.23 24.17 12.58
C PHE A 163 7.73 25.22 13.56
N LEU A 164 8.09 24.82 14.79
CA LEU A 164 8.68 25.72 15.79
C LEU A 164 10.05 26.26 15.36
N LEU A 165 10.91 25.42 14.77
CA LEU A 165 12.20 25.85 14.25
C LEU A 165 12.05 26.84 13.08
N SER A 166 11.09 26.60 12.19
CA SER A 166 10.74 27.52 11.10
C SER A 166 10.25 28.87 11.63
N GLY A 167 9.34 28.85 12.61
CA GLY A 167 8.84 30.03 13.29
C GLY A 167 9.92 30.81 14.04
N LEU A 168 10.85 30.11 14.72
CA LEU A 168 11.96 30.73 15.43
C LEU A 168 12.95 31.41 14.48
N PHE A 169 13.28 30.78 13.35
CA PHE A 169 14.17 31.38 12.35
C PHE A 169 13.56 32.63 11.71
N SER A 170 12.26 32.58 11.37
CA SER A 170 11.54 33.74 10.83
C SER A 170 11.36 34.86 11.88
N GLY A 171 10.99 34.48 13.11
CA GLY A 171 10.78 35.40 14.23
C GLY A 171 12.05 36.06 14.74
N LEU A 172 13.18 35.34 14.76
CA LEU A 172 14.49 35.91 15.11
C LEU A 172 14.92 36.97 14.10
N ASN A 173 14.67 36.74 12.81
CA ASN A 173 14.95 37.74 11.77
C ASN A 173 14.13 39.03 11.98
N LEU A 174 12.84 38.90 12.30
CA LEU A 174 11.97 40.04 12.61
C LEU A 174 12.36 40.73 13.93
N GLY A 175 12.69 39.98 14.98
CA GLY A 175 13.15 40.52 16.26
C GLY A 175 14.49 41.27 16.14
N LEU A 176 15.39 40.75 15.31
CA LEU A 176 16.62 41.44 14.93
C LEU A 176 16.34 42.67 14.07
N MET A 177 15.29 42.72 13.26
CA MET A 177 14.93 43.97 12.58
C MET A 177 14.27 45.00 13.52
N SER A 178 13.51 44.57 14.53
CA SER A 178 12.76 45.45 15.44
C SER A 178 13.60 46.29 16.41
N LEU A 179 14.77 45.84 16.85
CA LEU A 179 15.56 46.53 17.91
C LEU A 179 16.37 47.72 17.36
N ASP A 180 15.73 48.76 16.84
CA ASP A 180 16.36 49.76 15.96
C ASP A 180 17.60 50.47 16.56
N LYS A 181 18.62 50.75 15.74
CA LYS A 181 19.91 51.34 16.19
C LYS A 181 19.71 52.71 16.85
N THR A 182 18.65 53.40 16.45
CA THR A 182 18.25 54.72 16.94
C THR A 182 17.71 54.64 18.37
N GLU A 183 16.95 53.60 18.70
CA GLU A 183 16.36 53.40 20.02
C GLU A 183 17.42 53.01 21.06
N LEU A 184 18.38 52.15 20.67
CA LEU A 184 19.52 51.81 21.53
C LEU A 184 20.37 53.04 21.92
N LYS A 185 20.51 54.02 21.02
CA LYS A 185 21.26 55.26 21.29
C LYS A 185 20.54 56.18 22.27
N ILE A 186 19.21 56.17 22.25
CA ILE A 186 18.37 56.91 23.20
C ILE A 186 18.46 56.27 24.59
N ILE A 187 18.36 54.93 24.69
CA ILE A 187 18.48 54.21 25.96
C ILE A 187 19.88 54.40 26.58
N GLU A 188 20.94 54.44 25.77
CA GLU A 188 22.30 54.69 26.26
C GLU A 188 22.51 56.10 26.83
N THR A 189 21.72 57.09 26.39
CA THR A 189 21.83 58.49 26.85
C THR A 189 20.84 58.82 27.96
N ALA A 190 19.60 58.35 27.85
CA ALA A 190 18.49 58.72 28.74
C ALA A 190 18.05 57.62 29.72
N GLY A 191 18.53 56.37 29.58
CA GLY A 191 18.12 55.24 30.42
C GLY A 191 18.77 55.17 31.80
N ASP A 192 18.27 54.23 32.60
CA ASP A 192 18.78 53.87 33.93
C ASP A 192 20.22 53.30 33.84
N PRO A 193 21.09 53.44 34.87
CA PRO A 193 22.44 52.87 34.87
C PRO A 193 22.53 51.41 34.42
N ASP A 194 21.56 50.56 34.77
CA ASP A 194 21.55 49.16 34.35
C ASP A 194 21.21 49.02 32.85
N GLU A 195 20.23 49.77 32.33
CA GLU A 195 19.85 49.78 30.91
C GLU A 195 20.98 50.31 30.01
N LYS A 196 21.70 51.34 30.47
CA LYS A 196 22.88 51.89 29.78
C LYS A 196 23.98 50.84 29.62
N ARG A 197 24.19 49.99 30.63
CA ARG A 197 25.19 48.91 30.59
C ARG A 197 24.83 47.85 29.55
N TYR A 198 23.56 47.45 29.47
CA TYR A 198 23.08 46.47 28.49
C TYR A 198 23.11 47.04 27.05
N ALA A 199 22.66 48.28 26.85
CA ALA A 199 22.66 48.93 25.54
C ALA A 199 24.08 49.06 24.95
N LYS A 200 25.06 49.41 25.80
CA LYS A 200 26.47 49.54 25.40
C LYS A 200 27.11 48.21 24.98
N ALA A 201 26.67 47.09 25.58
CA ALA A 201 27.12 45.75 25.22
C ALA A 201 26.51 45.24 23.89
N ILE A 202 25.25 45.59 23.61
CA ILE A 202 24.49 45.10 22.43
C ILE A 202 24.80 45.91 21.15
N ARG A 203 25.11 47.21 21.28
CA ARG A 203 25.41 48.12 20.16
C ARG A 203 26.46 47.60 19.15
N PRO A 204 27.65 47.12 19.56
CA PRO A 204 28.69 46.69 18.60
C PRO A 204 28.30 45.42 17.81
N VAL A 205 27.39 44.59 18.33
CA VAL A 205 26.90 43.39 17.65
C VAL A 205 25.93 43.77 16.52
N ARG A 206 25.04 44.74 16.75
CA ARG A 206 24.07 45.23 15.75
C ARG A 206 24.71 46.13 14.69
N GLU A 207 25.76 46.89 15.03
CA GLU A 207 26.51 47.69 14.04
C GLU A 207 27.14 46.81 12.95
N LYS A 208 27.55 45.58 13.30
CA LYS A 208 28.14 44.59 12.40
C LYS A 208 27.13 43.64 11.74
N GLY A 209 25.83 43.85 11.89
CA GLY A 209 24.77 42.93 11.44
C GLY A 209 24.78 42.56 9.94
N ASN A 210 25.52 43.29 9.10
CA ASN A 210 25.70 42.94 7.68
C ASN A 210 26.76 41.84 7.43
N LEU A 211 27.37 41.26 8.48
CA LEU A 211 28.34 40.15 8.35
C LEU A 211 27.71 38.77 8.08
N LEU A 212 26.38 38.66 8.03
CA LEU A 212 25.69 37.40 7.69
C LEU A 212 25.18 37.33 6.24
N LEU A 213 25.33 38.40 5.44
CA LEU A 213 24.85 38.46 4.05
C LEU A 213 25.96 38.58 2.99
N CYS A 214 27.23 38.63 3.40
CA CYS A 214 28.38 38.56 2.50
C CYS A 214 29.52 37.72 3.10
N THR A 215 29.38 36.39 3.05
CA THR A 215 30.47 35.43 2.83
C THR A 215 29.89 34.18 2.19
#